data_AF-A0A4V2WEC8-F1
#
_entry.id   AF-A0A4V2WEC8-F1
#
_cell.length_a   1.000
_cell.length_b   1.000
_cell.length_c   1.000
_cell.angle_alpha   90.00
_cell.angle_beta   90.00
_cell.angle_gamma   90.00
#
_symmetry.space_group_name_H-M   'P 1'
#
loop_
_entity.id
_entity.type
_entity.pdbx_description
1 polymer ?
#
loop_
_entity_poly.entity_id
_entity_poly.type
_entity_poly.pdbx_seq_one_letter_code
_entity_poly.pdbx_strand_id
1 'polypeptide(L)'
;MKGRNFVIVGIFVILVIVLLLWPRQKDGPVAGAFPQASGNVATGPQKKEGPTAGLTAAGTQGISVKSTSVKRQNLQDYILVNGEVASEISVAVYPDTGGKIASLLVEVGTKVSKGTVIAEVDPSKPGASYALNPVISPISGTVVELPLNVGATVTSSTSIATIAVLDRLEIVTQVPERYAALMKVGLSGLVSFEAFPEKKFSAVVSKVSPVLNTTSRTREVRLKLTDSGDPGIVIGMYARIRINTLVYPNRITVPETAINSSDGVEYVYVVNQDNTVSRRGIVKGVTIDGSVEILSGLEEGERVVTEGAQNLTDGTVIRDISTGGK
;
A
#
# COMPACT_ATOMS: atom_id res chain seq x y z
N MET A 1 -29.86 -49.08 -11.11
CA MET A 1 -28.79 -49.31 -12.11
C MET A 1 -27.67 -48.34 -11.76
N LYS A 2 -26.71 -48.79 -10.93
CA LYS A 2 -25.32 -49.17 -11.31
C LYS A 2 -24.59 -48.04 -12.03
N GLY A 3 -23.54 -47.55 -11.37
CA GLY A 3 -22.85 -46.30 -11.67
C GLY A 3 -21.67 -46.42 -12.63
N ARG A 4 -20.82 -45.39 -12.63
CA ARG A 4 -19.40 -45.53 -12.98
C ARG A 4 -18.59 -44.31 -12.54
N ASN A 5 -17.65 -44.58 -11.64
CA ASN A 5 -16.55 -43.70 -11.26
C ASN A 5 -15.52 -43.65 -12.40
N PHE A 6 -14.86 -42.51 -12.62
CA PHE A 6 -13.55 -42.46 -13.26
C PHE A 6 -12.63 -41.53 -12.48
N VAL A 7 -11.70 -42.16 -11.78
CA VAL A 7 -10.50 -41.61 -11.18
C VAL A 7 -9.42 -41.65 -12.26
N ILE A 8 -8.72 -40.54 -12.52
CA ILE A 8 -7.46 -40.55 -13.26
C ILE A 8 -6.39 -39.96 -12.34
N VAL A 9 -5.57 -40.87 -11.83
CA VAL A 9 -4.29 -40.66 -11.16
C VAL A 9 -3.20 -40.94 -12.19
N GLY A 10 -2.23 -40.06 -12.31
CA GLY A 10 -0.92 -40.28 -12.95
C GLY A 10 -0.02 -39.13 -12.52
N ILE A 11 0.86 -39.28 -11.52
CA ILE A 11 2.15 -40.00 -11.52
C ILE A 11 3.00 -39.61 -12.73
N PHE A 12 3.86 -38.60 -12.54
CA PHE A 12 5.11 -38.44 -13.28
C PHE A 12 6.20 -38.06 -12.28
N VAL A 13 6.92 -39.08 -11.83
CA VAL A 13 8.21 -39.00 -11.13
C VAL A 13 9.15 -39.89 -11.95
N ILE A 14 10.30 -39.32 -12.36
CA ILE A 14 11.63 -39.94 -12.60
C ILE A 14 12.43 -38.94 -13.48
N LEU A 15 13.44 -38.21 -12.97
CA LEU A 15 14.82 -38.58 -12.59
C LEU A 15 15.80 -38.33 -13.75
N VAL A 16 16.59 -37.24 -13.68
CA VAL A 16 17.97 -37.22 -14.21
C VAL A 16 18.86 -36.51 -13.20
N ILE A 17 19.63 -37.33 -12.52
CA ILE A 17 20.85 -37.01 -11.78
C ILE A 17 21.93 -36.70 -12.81
N VAL A 18 22.54 -35.51 -12.77
CA VAL A 18 23.90 -35.31 -13.30
C VAL A 18 24.78 -34.85 -12.14
N LEU A 19 25.52 -35.84 -11.65
CA LEU A 19 26.60 -35.74 -10.69
C LEU A 19 27.73 -34.89 -11.27
N LEU A 20 28.29 -34.04 -10.40
CA LEU A 20 29.73 -33.92 -10.12
C LEU A 20 30.69 -34.20 -11.29
N LEU A 21 31.39 -33.17 -11.74
CA LEU A 21 32.85 -33.14 -11.99
C LEU A 21 33.24 -31.81 -12.65
N TRP A 22 34.00 -30.97 -11.92
CA TRP A 22 35.16 -30.16 -12.35
C TRP A 22 35.31 -28.81 -11.60
N PRO A 23 36.54 -28.27 -11.47
CA PRO A 23 37.33 -28.34 -10.25
C PRO A 23 37.44 -27.01 -9.52
N ARG A 24 37.79 -27.09 -8.23
CA ARG A 24 38.39 -26.00 -7.46
C ARG A 24 39.80 -25.73 -7.97
N GLN A 25 40.10 -24.48 -8.31
CA GLN A 25 41.47 -24.00 -8.39
C GLN A 25 41.58 -22.64 -7.68
N LYS A 26 42.42 -22.64 -6.64
CA LYS A 26 42.94 -21.46 -5.95
C LYS A 26 43.99 -20.82 -6.86
N ASP A 27 44.05 -19.50 -6.89
CA ASP A 27 45.31 -18.78 -7.08
C ASP A 27 45.31 -17.46 -6.30
N GLY A 28 46.48 -17.13 -5.78
CA GLY A 28 46.76 -16.12 -4.75
C GLY A 28 46.99 -14.69 -5.27
N PRO A 29 47.72 -13.86 -4.50
CA PRO A 29 47.48 -12.42 -4.39
C PRO A 29 48.26 -11.58 -5.39
N VAL A 30 47.69 -10.44 -5.77
CA VAL A 30 48.36 -9.38 -6.53
C VAL A 30 49.12 -8.44 -5.57
N ALA A 31 50.42 -8.37 -5.78
CA ALA A 31 51.32 -7.36 -5.22
C ALA A 31 51.53 -6.23 -6.23
N GLY A 32 51.67 -4.99 -5.75
CA GLY A 32 52.03 -3.84 -6.59
C GLY A 32 52.28 -2.55 -5.83
N ALA A 33 53.57 -2.31 -5.53
CA ALA A 33 54.27 -1.02 -5.44
C ALA A 33 54.19 -0.13 -4.17
N PHE A 34 55.34 -0.10 -3.48
CA PHE A 34 55.93 0.89 -2.56
C PHE A 34 56.24 2.26 -3.26
N PRO A 35 56.76 3.36 -2.62
CA PRO A 35 57.57 3.33 -1.39
C PRO A 35 57.63 4.57 -0.43
N GLN A 36 58.35 4.32 0.67
CA GLN A 36 59.14 5.19 1.59
C GLN A 36 58.47 6.27 2.46
N ALA A 37 58.60 6.10 3.78
CA ALA A 37 59.43 7.00 4.59
C ALA A 37 59.86 6.32 5.90
N SER A 38 61.16 6.47 6.19
CA SER A 38 61.96 5.83 7.22
C SER A 38 61.58 6.24 8.64
N GLY A 39 61.68 5.29 9.57
CA GLY A 39 61.63 5.54 11.00
C GLY A 39 62.93 6.11 11.56
N ASN A 40 62.83 6.59 12.80
CA ASN A 40 63.90 6.51 13.79
C ASN A 40 63.27 6.36 15.19
N VAL A 41 63.76 5.36 15.93
CA VAL A 41 63.46 5.06 17.33
C VAL A 41 64.77 5.16 18.10
N ALA A 42 64.77 5.82 19.25
CA ALA A 42 65.70 5.60 20.39
C ALA A 42 65.23 6.46 21.58
N THR A 43 64.53 5.88 22.57
CA THR A 43 65.03 5.33 23.86
C THR A 43 65.36 6.37 24.95
N GLY A 44 64.63 6.32 26.07
CA GLY A 44 64.97 6.90 27.37
C GLY A 44 64.12 6.25 28.49
N PRO A 45 64.67 5.93 29.68
CA PRO A 45 64.08 4.96 30.61
C PRO A 45 63.02 5.57 31.55
N GLN A 46 62.00 4.78 31.87
CA GLN A 46 60.99 5.12 32.88
C GLN A 46 61.53 4.95 34.31
N LYS A 47 61.30 6.00 35.11
CA LYS A 47 61.53 6.05 36.56
C LYS A 47 60.22 5.70 37.28
N LYS A 48 60.32 4.82 38.28
CA LYS A 48 59.26 4.43 39.22
C LYS A 48 58.73 5.63 40.00
N GLU A 49 57.41 5.69 40.20
CA GLU A 49 56.74 6.19 41.41
C GLU A 49 55.25 5.82 41.34
N GLY A 50 54.73 5.21 42.40
CA GLY A 50 53.32 5.30 42.78
C GLY A 50 53.26 5.72 44.25
N PRO A 51 52.09 5.82 44.90
CA PRO A 51 50.72 5.93 44.40
C PRO A 51 50.05 7.24 44.90
N THR A 52 48.96 7.69 44.28
CA THR A 52 48.06 8.64 44.95
C THR A 52 46.63 8.18 44.79
N ALA A 53 46.03 7.92 45.94
CA ALA A 53 44.66 7.54 46.14
C ALA A 53 43.70 8.55 45.50
N GLY A 54 42.76 8.01 44.75
CA GLY A 54 41.56 8.67 44.27
C GLY A 54 40.48 7.63 44.11
N LEU A 55 40.14 6.90 45.19
CA LEU A 55 38.85 6.24 45.28
C LEU A 55 37.79 7.35 45.31
N THR A 56 37.27 7.70 44.12
CA THR A 56 35.96 8.32 43.99
C THR A 56 35.03 7.26 43.43
N ALA A 57 33.88 7.14 44.08
CA ALA A 57 32.93 6.06 43.95
C ALA A 57 32.60 5.72 42.49
N ALA A 58 32.65 4.42 42.18
CA ALA A 58 32.04 3.88 40.98
C ALA A 58 30.52 4.14 41.04
N GLY A 59 30.08 5.26 40.48
CA GLY A 59 28.67 5.45 40.14
C GLY A 59 28.33 4.42 39.07
N THR A 60 27.47 3.47 39.40
CA THR A 60 26.93 2.48 38.48
C THR A 60 26.42 3.20 37.23
N GLN A 61 27.18 3.17 36.14
CA GLN A 61 26.78 3.81 34.90
C GLN A 61 25.64 2.99 34.29
N GLY A 62 24.41 3.38 34.61
CA GLY A 62 23.22 2.74 34.08
C GLY A 62 23.17 2.79 32.55
N ILE A 63 22.68 1.72 31.93
CA ILE A 63 22.56 1.64 30.48
C ILE A 63 21.58 2.71 30.01
N SER A 64 21.97 3.49 29.01
CA SER A 64 21.13 4.57 28.50
C SER A 64 20.03 4.01 27.61
N VAL A 65 18.78 4.35 27.90
CA VAL A 65 17.61 3.84 27.18
C VAL A 65 16.62 4.97 26.92
N LYS A 66 15.76 4.80 25.90
CA LYS A 66 14.55 5.61 25.77
C LYS A 66 13.36 4.79 26.24
N SER A 67 12.50 5.39 27.05
CA SER A 67 11.18 4.83 27.34
C SER A 67 10.05 5.70 26.83
N THR A 68 8.86 5.09 26.73
CA THR A 68 7.58 5.76 26.52
C THR A 68 6.56 5.28 27.54
N SER A 69 5.54 6.09 27.81
CA SER A 69 4.43 5.68 28.65
C SER A 69 3.40 4.90 27.84
N VAL A 70 2.92 3.80 28.41
CA VAL A 70 1.82 2.98 27.92
C VAL A 70 0.53 3.81 27.97
N LYS A 71 -0.12 3.98 26.83
CA LYS A 71 -1.32 4.80 26.70
C LYS A 71 -2.46 4.01 26.10
N ARG A 72 -3.69 4.43 26.44
CA ARG A 72 -4.88 4.00 25.72
C ARG A 72 -5.10 4.86 24.48
N GLN A 73 -5.34 4.21 23.36
CA GLN A 73 -5.73 4.90 22.13
C GLN A 73 -6.64 4.03 21.26
N ASN A 74 -7.31 4.66 20.30
CA ASN A 74 -8.07 3.95 19.29
C ASN A 74 -7.13 3.53 18.16
N LEU A 75 -7.17 2.26 17.77
CA LEU A 75 -6.46 1.79 16.57
C LEU A 75 -7.43 1.68 15.40
N GLN A 76 -7.10 2.31 14.28
CA GLN A 76 -7.90 2.30 13.05
C GLN A 76 -7.25 1.38 12.01
N ASP A 77 -7.84 0.19 11.84
CA ASP A 77 -7.42 -0.75 10.81
C ASP A 77 -7.85 -0.28 9.43
N TYR A 78 -7.15 -0.77 8.41
CA TYR A 78 -7.36 -0.38 7.03
C TYR A 78 -6.88 -1.46 6.06
N ILE A 79 -7.39 -1.39 4.84
CA ILE A 79 -6.84 -2.15 3.72
C ILE A 79 -6.27 -1.19 2.68
N LEU A 80 -5.19 -1.63 2.04
CA LEU A 80 -4.63 -0.96 0.87
C LEU A 80 -5.09 -1.69 -0.38
N VAL A 81 -5.76 -0.95 -1.25
CA VAL A 81 -6.21 -1.44 -2.56
C VAL A 81 -5.90 -0.41 -3.62
N ASN A 82 -5.91 -0.87 -4.86
CA ASN A 82 -5.68 -0.03 -6.02
C ASN A 82 -6.97 0.10 -6.81
N GLY A 83 -7.15 1.22 -7.49
CA GLY A 83 -8.31 1.46 -8.31
C GLY A 83 -8.03 2.47 -9.42
N GLU A 84 -9.10 2.87 -10.09
CA GLU A 84 -9.06 3.77 -11.22
C GLU A 84 -10.14 4.84 -11.07
N VAL A 85 -9.84 6.05 -11.52
CA VAL A 85 -10.82 7.13 -11.61
C VAL A 85 -11.75 6.85 -12.78
N ALA A 86 -13.06 6.78 -12.50
CA ALA A 86 -14.11 6.67 -13.49
C ALA A 86 -15.12 7.82 -13.32
N SER A 87 -15.96 8.01 -14.33
CA SER A 87 -17.19 8.81 -14.16
C SER A 87 -18.32 7.93 -13.65
N GLU A 88 -19.10 8.46 -12.71
CA GLU A 88 -20.33 7.83 -12.23
C GLU A 88 -21.36 7.68 -13.37
N ILE A 89 -21.33 8.57 -14.37
CA ILE A 89 -22.27 8.59 -15.49
C ILE A 89 -21.46 8.63 -16.79
N SER A 90 -21.38 7.47 -17.46
CA SER A 90 -20.75 7.31 -18.76
C SER A 90 -21.63 6.46 -19.67
N VAL A 91 -21.74 6.84 -20.95
CA VAL A 91 -22.53 6.13 -21.96
C VAL A 91 -21.74 6.06 -23.27
N ALA A 92 -21.61 4.84 -23.79
CA ALA A 92 -21.11 4.60 -25.14
C ALA A 92 -22.19 4.95 -26.18
N VAL A 93 -21.79 5.61 -27.25
CA VAL A 93 -22.64 6.07 -28.34
C VAL A 93 -22.47 5.16 -29.54
N TYR A 94 -23.58 4.66 -30.06
CA TYR A 94 -23.63 3.72 -31.16
C TYR A 94 -24.40 4.33 -32.34
N PRO A 95 -24.06 3.98 -33.59
CA PRO A 95 -24.84 4.41 -34.74
C PRO A 95 -26.11 3.56 -34.88
N ASP A 96 -27.19 4.14 -35.40
CA ASP A 96 -28.43 3.38 -35.66
C ASP A 96 -28.28 2.42 -36.86
N THR A 97 -27.38 2.74 -37.79
CA THR A 97 -27.12 1.96 -39.00
C THR A 97 -25.64 1.69 -39.20
N GLY A 98 -25.32 0.52 -39.77
CA GLY A 98 -23.96 0.23 -40.21
C GLY A 98 -23.60 0.96 -41.52
N GLY A 99 -22.32 1.25 -41.69
CA GLY A 99 -21.82 2.05 -42.82
C GLY A 99 -20.37 2.46 -42.65
N LYS A 100 -19.93 3.45 -43.42
CA LYS A 100 -18.63 4.11 -43.23
C LYS A 100 -18.81 5.42 -42.48
N ILE A 101 -17.90 5.76 -41.56
CA ILE A 101 -17.89 7.08 -40.92
C ILE A 101 -17.56 8.12 -42.00
N ALA A 102 -18.51 8.99 -42.31
CA ALA A 102 -18.34 10.08 -43.26
C ALA A 102 -17.66 11.29 -42.62
N SER A 103 -18.05 11.61 -41.37
CA SER A 103 -17.50 12.73 -40.62
C SER A 103 -17.53 12.46 -39.11
N LEU A 104 -16.59 13.06 -38.39
CA LEU A 104 -16.60 13.17 -36.93
C LEU A 104 -16.70 14.66 -36.62
N LEU A 105 -17.74 15.06 -35.89
CA LEU A 105 -18.04 16.47 -35.60
C LEU A 105 -17.53 16.93 -34.23
N VAL A 106 -16.86 16.02 -33.51
CA VAL A 106 -16.36 16.24 -32.15
C VAL A 106 -14.97 15.61 -31.99
N GLU A 107 -14.24 16.11 -31.00
CA GLU A 107 -12.95 15.57 -30.55
C GLU A 107 -13.02 15.16 -29.07
N VAL A 108 -12.05 14.37 -28.60
CA VAL A 108 -11.91 14.07 -27.17
C VAL A 108 -11.74 15.38 -26.38
N GLY A 109 -12.51 15.52 -25.30
CA GLY A 109 -12.60 16.75 -24.51
C GLY A 109 -13.74 17.69 -24.93
N THR A 110 -14.41 17.44 -26.07
CA THR A 110 -15.55 18.25 -26.52
C THR A 110 -16.75 18.07 -25.59
N LYS A 111 -17.35 19.18 -25.15
CA LYS A 111 -18.62 19.16 -24.41
C LYS A 111 -19.78 19.06 -25.39
N VAL A 112 -20.68 18.12 -25.14
CA VAL A 112 -21.86 17.87 -25.96
C VAL A 112 -23.12 17.90 -25.11
N SER A 113 -24.24 18.29 -25.71
CA SER A 113 -25.55 18.18 -25.09
C SER A 113 -26.26 16.91 -25.59
N LYS A 114 -27.26 16.45 -24.83
CA LYS A 114 -28.16 15.40 -25.33
C LYS A 114 -28.77 15.83 -26.68
N GLY A 115 -28.67 14.95 -27.68
CA GLY A 115 -29.14 15.19 -29.05
C GLY A 115 -28.13 15.87 -29.98
N THR A 116 -26.97 16.31 -29.49
CA THR A 116 -25.89 16.84 -30.35
C THR A 116 -25.41 15.75 -31.31
N VAL A 117 -25.34 16.06 -32.60
CA VAL A 117 -24.75 15.17 -33.61
C VAL A 117 -23.23 15.15 -33.42
N ILE A 118 -22.68 13.95 -33.21
CA ILE A 118 -21.24 13.75 -32.94
C ILE A 118 -20.50 13.14 -34.13
N ALA A 119 -21.21 12.44 -35.01
CA ALA A 119 -20.66 11.80 -36.19
C ALA A 119 -21.75 11.60 -37.25
N GLU A 120 -21.35 11.38 -38.49
CA GLU A 120 -22.24 11.00 -39.57
C GLU A 120 -21.77 9.69 -40.18
N VAL A 121 -22.70 8.75 -40.37
CA VAL A 121 -22.43 7.46 -41.01
C VAL A 121 -23.06 7.46 -42.38
N ASP A 122 -22.29 7.07 -43.39
CA ASP A 122 -22.76 6.77 -44.72
C ASP A 122 -23.18 5.29 -44.82
N PRO A 123 -24.49 4.97 -44.83
CA PRO A 123 -24.99 3.61 -44.98
C PRO A 123 -24.92 3.12 -46.43
N SER A 124 -24.51 3.97 -47.38
CA SER A 124 -24.66 3.72 -48.81
C SER A 124 -23.88 2.49 -49.23
N LYS A 125 -24.63 1.56 -49.84
CA LYS A 125 -24.12 0.46 -50.64
C LYS A 125 -24.33 0.83 -52.12
N PRO A 126 -23.54 0.28 -53.06
CA PRO A 126 -23.77 0.52 -54.48
C PRO A 126 -25.25 0.30 -54.85
N GLY A 127 -25.93 1.35 -55.35
CA GLY A 127 -27.35 1.33 -55.72
C GLY A 127 -28.35 1.87 -54.68
N ALA A 128 -27.90 2.35 -53.51
CA ALA A 128 -28.75 2.97 -52.49
C ALA A 128 -28.85 4.50 -52.63
N SER A 129 -29.92 5.10 -52.10
CA SER A 129 -30.08 6.56 -52.01
C SER A 129 -29.13 7.13 -50.94
N TYR A 130 -28.34 8.14 -51.30
CA TYR A 130 -27.42 8.81 -50.39
C TYR A 130 -28.18 9.63 -49.34
N ALA A 131 -28.08 9.21 -48.08
CA ALA A 131 -28.45 10.02 -46.92
C ALA A 131 -27.51 9.67 -45.78
N LEU A 132 -26.77 10.68 -45.27
CA LEU A 132 -25.95 10.52 -44.08
C LEU A 132 -26.85 10.35 -42.86
N ASN A 133 -26.56 9.33 -42.06
CA ASN A 133 -27.26 9.09 -40.81
C ASN A 133 -26.50 9.74 -39.64
N PRO A 134 -27.12 10.72 -38.95
CA PRO A 134 -26.48 11.38 -37.83
C PRO A 134 -26.43 10.44 -36.63
N VAL A 135 -25.31 10.46 -35.92
CA VAL A 135 -25.12 9.77 -34.65
C VAL A 135 -25.19 10.82 -33.55
N ILE A 136 -26.12 10.66 -32.62
CA ILE A 136 -26.42 11.67 -31.59
C ILE A 136 -25.94 11.25 -30.20
N SER A 137 -25.52 12.23 -29.40
CA SER A 137 -25.20 11.99 -27.99
C SER A 137 -26.47 11.68 -27.19
N PRO A 138 -26.54 10.56 -26.44
CA PRO A 138 -27.71 10.20 -25.62
C PRO A 138 -27.81 11.02 -24.33
N ILE A 139 -26.70 11.61 -23.87
CA ILE A 139 -26.60 12.40 -22.64
C ILE A 139 -25.85 13.72 -22.88
N SER A 140 -25.98 14.66 -21.95
CA SER A 140 -25.10 15.83 -21.89
C SER A 140 -23.84 15.48 -21.09
N GLY A 141 -22.66 15.84 -21.60
CA GLY A 141 -21.38 15.49 -20.98
C GLY A 141 -20.18 15.87 -21.85
N THR A 142 -19.06 15.21 -21.62
CA THR A 142 -17.82 15.39 -22.37
C THR A 142 -17.46 14.10 -23.10
N VAL A 143 -17.01 14.22 -24.35
CA VAL A 143 -16.44 13.09 -25.10
C VAL A 143 -15.13 12.67 -24.43
N VAL A 144 -15.08 11.48 -23.85
CA VAL A 144 -13.89 10.95 -23.15
C VAL A 144 -13.13 9.92 -23.98
N GLU A 145 -13.81 9.28 -24.94
CA GLU A 145 -13.18 8.36 -25.89
C GLU A 145 -13.77 8.57 -27.29
N LEU A 146 -12.92 8.49 -28.30
CA LEU A 146 -13.28 8.54 -29.72
C LEU A 146 -12.32 7.62 -30.50
N PRO A 147 -12.51 6.28 -30.42
CA PRO A 147 -11.51 5.32 -30.90
C PRO A 147 -11.46 5.14 -32.42
N LEU A 148 -12.39 5.76 -33.17
CA LEU A 148 -12.55 5.55 -34.61
C LEU A 148 -12.14 6.81 -35.38
N ASN A 149 -11.70 6.59 -36.63
CA ASN A 149 -11.37 7.65 -37.57
C ASN A 149 -12.38 7.70 -38.72
N VAL A 150 -12.45 8.84 -39.40
CA VAL A 150 -13.21 8.98 -40.66
C VAL A 150 -12.78 7.90 -41.66
N GLY A 151 -13.76 7.31 -42.35
CA GLY A 151 -13.58 6.20 -43.29
C GLY A 151 -13.66 4.80 -42.67
N ALA A 152 -13.61 4.69 -41.34
CA ALA A 152 -13.79 3.42 -40.64
C ALA A 152 -15.19 2.82 -40.90
N THR A 153 -15.27 1.50 -40.96
CA THR A 153 -16.53 0.78 -41.13
C THR A 153 -17.13 0.44 -39.77
N VAL A 154 -18.39 0.78 -39.56
CA VAL A 154 -19.12 0.60 -38.30
C VAL A 154 -20.40 -0.19 -38.50
N THR A 155 -20.87 -0.79 -37.42
CA THR A 155 -22.18 -1.43 -37.31
C THR A 155 -22.95 -0.80 -36.16
N SER A 156 -24.23 -1.13 -35.99
CA SER A 156 -25.02 -0.65 -34.85
C SER A 156 -24.54 -1.15 -33.48
N SER A 157 -23.60 -2.10 -33.45
CA SER A 157 -22.91 -2.55 -32.23
C SER A 157 -21.53 -1.92 -32.02
N THR A 158 -21.05 -1.09 -32.95
CA THR A 158 -19.73 -0.48 -32.87
C THR A 158 -19.81 0.84 -32.11
N SER A 159 -19.11 0.95 -30.98
CA SER A 159 -19.03 2.21 -30.21
C SER A 159 -18.26 3.25 -31.02
N ILE A 160 -18.89 4.40 -31.27
CA ILE A 160 -18.27 5.54 -31.97
C ILE A 160 -17.56 6.45 -30.97
N ALA A 161 -18.18 6.73 -29.84
CA ALA A 161 -17.63 7.59 -28.80
C ALA A 161 -18.14 7.19 -27.42
N THR A 162 -17.44 7.60 -26.37
CA THR A 162 -17.91 7.49 -24.99
C THR A 162 -18.13 8.90 -24.43
N ILE A 163 -19.34 9.18 -23.93
CA ILE A 163 -19.70 10.47 -23.31
C ILE A 163 -19.80 10.27 -21.81
N ALA A 164 -19.09 11.10 -21.04
CA ALA A 164 -19.06 11.01 -19.58
C ALA A 164 -19.25 12.36 -18.88
N VAL A 165 -19.74 12.31 -17.65
CA VAL A 165 -20.00 13.49 -16.81
C VAL A 165 -18.82 13.70 -15.86
N LEU A 166 -18.03 14.75 -16.11
CA LEU A 166 -16.72 14.96 -15.45
C LEU A 166 -16.79 15.57 -14.03
N ASP A 167 -17.91 16.17 -13.64
CA ASP A 167 -18.13 16.72 -12.29
C ASP A 167 -18.54 15.63 -11.27
N ARG A 168 -18.76 14.40 -11.74
CA ARG A 168 -19.15 13.24 -10.91
C ARG A 168 -18.15 12.11 -11.07
N LEU A 169 -16.94 12.34 -10.57
CA LEU A 169 -15.89 11.34 -10.55
C LEU A 169 -16.07 10.39 -9.35
N GLU A 170 -15.73 9.14 -9.56
CA GLU A 170 -15.64 8.11 -8.54
C GLU A 170 -14.40 7.25 -8.74
N ILE A 171 -13.99 6.53 -7.71
CA ILE A 171 -12.91 5.56 -7.76
C ILE A 171 -13.50 4.17 -7.78
N VAL A 172 -13.16 3.38 -8.78
CA VAL A 172 -13.57 1.97 -8.88
C VAL A 172 -12.39 1.11 -8.47
N THR A 173 -12.60 0.22 -7.50
CA THR A 173 -11.57 -0.70 -7.00
C THR A 173 -12.13 -2.11 -6.84
N GLN A 174 -11.24 -3.10 -6.91
CA GLN A 174 -11.54 -4.51 -6.74
C GLN A 174 -10.98 -4.98 -5.40
N VAL A 175 -11.86 -5.30 -4.46
CA VAL A 175 -11.48 -5.73 -3.11
C VAL A 175 -11.48 -7.26 -3.02
N PRO A 176 -10.38 -7.90 -2.58
CA PRO A 176 -10.31 -9.35 -2.40
C PRO A 176 -11.40 -9.91 -1.47
N GLU A 177 -11.89 -11.11 -1.77
CA GLU A 177 -12.97 -11.80 -1.04
C GLU A 177 -12.72 -11.87 0.49
N ARG A 178 -11.47 -12.04 0.92
CA ARG A 178 -11.11 -12.10 2.35
C ARG A 178 -11.50 -10.85 3.16
N TYR A 179 -11.70 -9.70 2.51
CA TYR A 179 -12.13 -8.46 3.15
C TYR A 179 -13.62 -8.15 2.93
N ALA A 180 -14.36 -9.02 2.22
CA ALA A 180 -15.73 -8.76 1.79
C ALA A 180 -16.70 -8.49 2.95
N ALA A 181 -16.49 -9.12 4.11
CA ALA A 181 -17.31 -8.92 5.30
C ALA A 181 -17.09 -7.54 5.97
N LEU A 182 -15.91 -6.95 5.76
CA LEU A 182 -15.57 -5.63 6.30
C LEU A 182 -16.12 -4.50 5.43
N MET A 183 -16.26 -4.73 4.12
CA MET A 183 -16.68 -3.70 3.16
C MET A 183 -18.14 -3.33 3.32
N LYS A 184 -18.38 -2.09 3.77
CA LYS A 184 -19.71 -1.50 3.96
C LYS A 184 -19.75 -0.11 3.32
N VAL A 185 -20.94 0.28 2.86
CA VAL A 185 -21.20 1.67 2.43
C VAL A 185 -21.01 2.60 3.63
N GLY A 186 -20.40 3.75 3.40
CA GLY A 186 -20.11 4.76 4.42
C GLY A 186 -18.72 4.67 5.05
N LEU A 187 -17.93 3.63 4.76
CA LEU A 187 -16.55 3.58 5.22
C LEU A 187 -15.73 4.73 4.61
N SER A 188 -14.96 5.42 5.46
CA SER A 188 -14.03 6.45 5.03
C SER A 188 -12.77 5.83 4.41
N GLY A 189 -12.15 6.54 3.48
CA GLY A 189 -10.84 6.20 2.96
C GLY A 189 -10.04 7.42 2.53
N LEU A 190 -8.76 7.18 2.26
CA LEU A 190 -7.85 8.16 1.68
C LEU A 190 -7.36 7.66 0.34
N VAL A 191 -7.47 8.50 -0.66
CA VAL A 191 -7.03 8.26 -2.03
C VAL A 191 -5.80 9.11 -2.30
N SER A 192 -4.81 8.52 -2.96
CA SER A 192 -3.59 9.19 -3.38
C SER A 192 -3.29 8.83 -4.83
N PHE A 193 -2.71 9.77 -5.55
CA PHE A 193 -2.34 9.63 -6.96
C PHE A 193 -0.86 9.94 -7.11
N GLU A 194 -0.17 9.23 -8.01
CA GLU A 194 1.23 9.52 -8.30
C GLU A 194 1.42 10.90 -8.94
N ALA A 195 0.42 11.37 -9.69
CA ALA A 195 0.39 12.73 -10.25
C ALA A 195 0.34 13.82 -9.17
N PHE A 196 -0.08 13.48 -7.94
CA PHE A 196 -0.22 14.41 -6.81
C PHE A 196 0.37 13.81 -5.53
N PRO A 197 1.71 13.61 -5.46
CA PRO A 197 2.33 12.81 -4.39
C PRO A 197 2.18 13.43 -2.99
N GLU A 198 2.02 14.76 -2.93
CA GLU A 198 1.85 15.49 -1.66
C GLU A 198 0.38 15.63 -1.24
N LYS A 199 -0.58 15.27 -2.10
CA LYS A 199 -2.01 15.42 -1.83
C LYS A 199 -2.66 14.07 -1.57
N LYS A 200 -3.52 14.06 -0.56
CA LYS A 200 -4.43 12.95 -0.26
C LYS A 200 -5.85 13.48 -0.32
N PHE A 201 -6.72 12.69 -0.91
CA PHE A 201 -8.13 13.01 -1.10
C PHE A 201 -8.97 12.10 -0.22
N SER A 202 -9.81 12.69 0.60
CA SER A 202 -10.81 11.99 1.39
C SER A 202 -11.86 11.38 0.47
N ALA A 203 -12.21 10.14 0.74
CA ALA A 203 -13.22 9.42 0.00
C ALA A 203 -14.13 8.64 0.93
N VAL A 204 -15.33 8.33 0.45
CA VAL A 204 -16.28 7.49 1.17
C VAL A 204 -16.75 6.38 0.24
N VAL A 205 -16.79 5.15 0.76
CA VAL A 205 -17.37 4.01 0.04
C VAL A 205 -18.84 4.30 -0.23
N SER A 206 -19.19 4.52 -1.50
CA SER A 206 -20.53 4.87 -1.96
C SER A 206 -21.33 3.63 -2.36
N LYS A 207 -20.64 2.60 -2.87
CA LYS A 207 -21.27 1.36 -3.34
C LYS A 207 -20.35 0.17 -3.12
N VAL A 208 -20.93 -0.94 -2.70
CA VAL A 208 -20.28 -2.25 -2.64
C VAL A 208 -21.12 -3.20 -3.49
N SER A 209 -20.54 -3.77 -4.54
CA SER A 209 -21.25 -4.69 -5.41
C SER A 209 -21.72 -5.92 -4.62
N PRO A 210 -22.99 -6.35 -4.74
CA PRO A 210 -23.45 -7.60 -4.12
C PRO A 210 -22.89 -8.83 -4.83
N VAL A 211 -22.28 -8.67 -6.01
CA VAL A 211 -21.75 -9.75 -6.84
C VAL A 211 -20.24 -9.89 -6.63
N LEU A 212 -19.80 -11.13 -6.43
CA LEU A 212 -18.39 -11.52 -6.43
C LEU A 212 -17.99 -11.95 -7.84
N ASN A 213 -16.89 -11.42 -8.36
CA ASN A 213 -16.27 -11.98 -9.56
C ASN A 213 -15.53 -13.26 -9.17
N THR A 214 -16.00 -14.41 -9.66
CA THR A 214 -15.46 -15.73 -9.28
C THR A 214 -14.10 -16.02 -9.90
N THR A 215 -13.75 -15.34 -10.99
CA THR A 215 -12.46 -15.49 -11.68
C THR A 215 -11.36 -14.75 -10.94
N SER A 216 -11.59 -13.48 -10.58
CA SER A 216 -10.61 -12.67 -9.83
C SER A 216 -10.72 -12.83 -8.31
N ARG A 217 -11.81 -13.42 -7.79
CA ARG A 217 -12.13 -13.49 -6.36
C ARG A 217 -12.15 -12.10 -5.69
N THR A 218 -12.72 -11.14 -6.40
CA THR A 218 -12.87 -9.75 -5.94
C THR A 218 -14.32 -9.28 -6.01
N ARG A 219 -14.67 -8.33 -5.14
CA ARG A 219 -15.90 -7.54 -5.22
C ARG A 219 -15.55 -6.14 -5.69
N GLU A 220 -16.35 -5.62 -6.61
CA GLU A 220 -16.24 -4.22 -7.00
C GLU A 220 -16.73 -3.31 -5.88
N VAL A 221 -15.93 -2.31 -5.53
CA VAL A 221 -16.25 -1.26 -4.56
C VAL A 221 -16.03 0.08 -5.25
N ARG A 222 -16.98 1.00 -5.06
CA ARG A 222 -16.88 2.37 -5.58
C ARG A 222 -16.77 3.34 -4.42
N LEU A 223 -15.90 4.34 -4.58
CA LEU A 223 -15.70 5.41 -3.62
C LEU A 223 -15.96 6.76 -4.27
N LYS A 224 -16.68 7.63 -3.57
CA LYS A 224 -16.85 9.04 -3.97
C LYS A 224 -15.81 9.88 -3.24
N LEU A 225 -15.11 10.73 -3.98
CA LEU A 225 -14.24 11.74 -3.40
C LEU A 225 -15.10 12.82 -2.73
N THR A 226 -14.75 13.23 -1.50
CA THR A 226 -15.51 14.21 -0.72
C THR A 226 -14.86 15.58 -0.65
N ASP A 227 -13.56 15.66 -0.91
CA ASP A 227 -12.75 16.87 -0.91
C ASP A 227 -12.08 17.12 -2.28
N SER A 228 -12.72 16.65 -3.35
CA SER A 228 -12.08 16.54 -4.66
C SER A 228 -11.66 17.85 -5.29
N GLY A 229 -12.18 19.03 -4.91
CA GLY A 229 -11.78 20.34 -5.48
C GLY A 229 -11.62 20.34 -7.01
N ASP A 230 -10.81 21.26 -7.56
CA ASP A 230 -10.24 21.10 -8.91
C ASP A 230 -8.70 21.00 -8.86
N PRO A 231 -8.16 19.80 -8.57
CA PRO A 231 -6.73 19.50 -8.61
C PRO A 231 -6.26 19.04 -10.01
N GLY A 232 -7.17 18.91 -11.00
CA GLY A 232 -6.85 18.26 -12.28
C GLY A 232 -6.87 16.73 -12.24
N ILE A 233 -7.74 16.11 -11.43
CA ILE A 233 -7.98 14.65 -11.50
C ILE A 233 -8.72 14.32 -12.79
N VAL A 234 -8.22 13.35 -13.56
CA VAL A 234 -8.78 12.92 -14.84
C VAL A 234 -9.21 11.46 -14.77
N ILE A 235 -10.25 11.10 -15.51
CA ILE A 235 -10.67 9.70 -15.72
C ILE A 235 -9.49 8.88 -16.27
N GLY A 236 -9.37 7.63 -15.84
CA GLY A 236 -8.27 6.75 -16.19
C GLY A 236 -7.03 6.87 -15.30
N MET A 237 -6.99 7.85 -14.38
CA MET A 237 -5.90 7.93 -13.41
C MET A 237 -5.93 6.73 -12.46
N TYR A 238 -4.74 6.22 -12.16
CA TYR A 238 -4.55 5.15 -11.18
C TYR A 238 -4.51 5.70 -9.76
N ALA A 239 -5.33 5.10 -8.89
CA ALA A 239 -5.52 5.51 -7.51
C ALA A 239 -4.98 4.46 -6.53
N ARG A 240 -4.19 4.89 -5.55
CA ARG A 240 -3.86 4.10 -4.36
C ARG A 240 -4.80 4.49 -3.23
N ILE A 241 -5.50 3.51 -2.67
CA ILE A 241 -6.63 3.73 -1.78
C ILE A 241 -6.36 3.03 -0.44
N ARG A 242 -6.45 3.79 0.65
CA ARG A 242 -6.50 3.29 2.02
C ARG A 242 -7.94 3.34 2.50
N ILE A 243 -8.60 2.20 2.60
CA ILE A 243 -9.99 2.10 3.09
C ILE A 243 -9.94 1.74 4.57
N ASN A 244 -10.50 2.60 5.44
CA ASN A 244 -10.58 2.33 6.87
C ASN A 244 -11.65 1.25 7.13
N THR A 245 -11.31 0.25 7.93
CA THR A 245 -12.16 -0.93 8.20
C THR A 245 -12.68 -0.93 9.64
N LEU A 246 -11.93 -1.51 10.56
CA LEU A 246 -12.32 -1.71 11.96
C LEU A 246 -11.67 -0.66 12.85
N VAL A 247 -12.41 -0.24 13.87
CA VAL A 247 -11.87 0.57 14.97
C VAL A 247 -11.76 -0.34 16.20
N TYR A 248 -10.59 -0.38 16.80
CA TYR A 248 -10.35 -0.99 18.10
C TYR A 248 -10.28 0.13 19.15
N PRO A 249 -11.40 0.45 19.82
CA PRO A 249 -11.44 1.60 20.72
C PRO A 249 -10.72 1.31 22.04
N ASN A 250 -10.11 2.35 22.59
CA ASN A 250 -9.61 2.37 23.97
C ASN A 250 -8.65 1.22 24.33
N ARG A 251 -7.74 0.87 23.41
CA ARG A 251 -6.76 -0.22 23.58
C ARG A 251 -5.50 0.26 24.27
N ILE A 252 -4.95 -0.56 25.17
CA ILE A 252 -3.61 -0.38 25.70
C ILE A 252 -2.64 -0.62 24.56
N THR A 253 -1.78 0.35 24.27
CA THR A 253 -0.82 0.24 23.17
C THR A 253 0.57 0.69 23.55
N VAL A 254 1.54 0.10 22.85
CA VAL A 254 2.94 0.48 22.88
C VAL A 254 3.48 0.53 21.46
N PRO A 255 4.56 1.30 21.19
CA PRO A 255 5.26 1.21 19.93
C PRO A 255 5.80 -0.21 19.72
N GLU A 256 5.79 -0.69 18.48
CA GLU A 256 6.35 -1.99 18.11
C GLU A 256 7.82 -2.14 18.52
N THR A 257 8.57 -1.04 18.54
CA THR A 257 9.97 -0.99 19.00
C THR A 257 10.15 -1.32 20.49
N ALA A 258 9.09 -1.29 21.30
CA ALA A 258 9.15 -1.71 22.70
C ALA A 258 9.08 -3.23 22.89
N ILE A 259 8.61 -3.95 21.87
CA ILE A 259 8.39 -5.40 21.95
C ILE A 259 9.65 -6.13 21.54
N ASN A 260 10.09 -7.04 22.40
CA ASN A 260 11.22 -7.92 22.18
C ASN A 260 10.72 -9.36 22.09
N SER A 261 11.46 -10.21 21.39
CA SER A 261 11.16 -11.64 21.29
C SER A 261 12.41 -12.45 21.56
N SER A 262 12.31 -13.42 22.47
CA SER A 262 13.35 -14.43 22.73
C SER A 262 12.67 -15.78 22.73
N ASP A 263 13.19 -16.71 21.91
CA ASP A 263 12.69 -18.09 21.84
C ASP A 263 11.18 -18.18 21.55
N GLY A 264 10.66 -17.24 20.76
CA GLY A 264 9.23 -17.16 20.40
C GLY A 264 8.33 -16.57 21.49
N VAL A 265 8.87 -16.21 22.65
CA VAL A 265 8.15 -15.53 23.73
C VAL A 265 8.34 -14.02 23.61
N GLU A 266 7.23 -13.29 23.51
CA GLU A 266 7.22 -11.84 23.42
C GLU A 266 7.19 -11.21 24.81
N TYR A 267 7.99 -10.15 24.98
CA TYR A 267 8.12 -9.45 26.25
C TYR A 267 8.50 -7.98 26.03
N VAL A 268 8.35 -7.19 27.08
CA VAL A 268 8.83 -5.81 27.16
C VAL A 268 9.69 -5.61 28.40
N TYR A 269 10.45 -4.51 28.43
CA TYR A 269 11.11 -4.04 29.63
C TYR A 269 10.32 -2.88 30.23
N VAL A 270 9.73 -3.10 31.40
CA VAL A 270 9.00 -2.08 32.16
C VAL A 270 9.98 -1.33 33.05
N VAL A 271 9.93 0.00 33.04
CA VAL A 271 10.78 0.85 33.87
C VAL A 271 10.14 1.00 35.25
N ASN A 272 10.88 0.59 36.28
CA ASN A 272 10.49 0.68 37.68
C ASN A 272 10.81 2.07 38.26
N GLN A 273 10.24 2.39 39.43
CA GLN A 273 10.43 3.69 40.10
C GLN A 273 11.87 3.94 40.56
N ASP A 274 12.66 2.89 40.75
CA ASP A 274 14.07 2.93 41.15
C ASP A 274 15.04 3.05 39.95
N ASN A 275 14.53 3.33 38.76
CA ASN A 275 15.29 3.32 37.50
C ASN A 275 15.94 1.98 37.16
N THR A 276 15.35 0.87 37.61
CA THR A 276 15.63 -0.46 37.07
C THR A 276 14.62 -0.85 36.01
N VAL A 277 14.89 -1.92 35.25
CA VAL A 277 13.90 -2.51 34.34
C VAL A 277 13.50 -3.91 34.77
N SER A 278 12.23 -4.23 34.57
CA SER A 278 11.70 -5.58 34.74
C SER A 278 11.26 -6.18 33.42
N ARG A 279 11.70 -7.41 33.13
CA ARG A 279 11.26 -8.17 31.97
C ARG A 279 9.86 -8.70 32.22
N ARG A 280 8.91 -8.35 31.36
CA ARG A 280 7.53 -8.81 31.50
C ARG A 280 7.00 -9.41 30.21
N GLY A 281 6.52 -10.65 30.31
CA GLY A 281 5.83 -11.31 29.20
C GLY A 281 4.54 -10.58 28.85
N ILE A 282 4.24 -10.49 27.56
CA ILE A 282 3.04 -9.83 27.06
C ILE A 282 2.28 -10.76 26.11
N VAL A 283 0.99 -10.46 25.94
CA VAL A 283 0.20 -11.00 24.83
C VAL A 283 -0.19 -9.83 23.94
N LYS A 284 0.33 -9.80 22.71
CA LYS A 284 -0.02 -8.76 21.74
C LYS A 284 -1.34 -9.07 21.04
N GLY A 285 -2.03 -8.02 20.65
CA GLY A 285 -3.20 -8.04 19.76
C GLY A 285 -2.83 -7.56 18.37
N VAL A 286 -3.63 -6.66 17.82
CA VAL A 286 -3.38 -6.10 16.48
C VAL A 286 -2.21 -5.11 16.47
N THR A 287 -1.48 -5.10 15.35
CA THR A 287 -0.43 -4.11 15.06
C THR A 287 -0.88 -3.24 13.90
N ILE A 288 -0.97 -1.92 14.11
CA ILE A 288 -1.46 -0.95 13.13
C ILE A 288 -0.56 0.29 13.18
N ASP A 289 -0.02 0.69 12.02
CA ASP A 289 0.85 1.88 11.87
C ASP A 289 1.99 1.97 12.93
N GLY A 290 2.62 0.83 13.25
CA GLY A 290 3.72 0.74 14.23
C GLY A 290 3.29 0.80 15.70
N SER A 291 1.99 0.90 15.98
CA SER A 291 1.42 0.75 17.32
C SER A 291 0.89 -0.67 17.50
N VAL A 292 1.19 -1.28 18.65
CA VAL A 292 0.79 -2.65 18.98
C VAL A 292 -0.18 -2.63 20.15
N GLU A 293 -1.33 -3.27 19.98
CA GLU A 293 -2.27 -3.55 21.06
C GLU A 293 -1.69 -4.57 22.04
N ILE A 294 -1.87 -4.34 23.33
CA ILE A 294 -1.47 -5.26 24.39
C ILE A 294 -2.73 -5.79 25.06
N LEU A 295 -2.97 -7.10 24.91
CA LEU A 295 -4.12 -7.80 25.48
C LEU A 295 -3.90 -8.14 26.96
N SER A 296 -2.66 -8.44 27.34
CA SER A 296 -2.29 -8.67 28.73
C SER A 296 -0.80 -8.40 28.99
N GLY A 297 -0.47 -8.11 30.24
CA GLY A 297 0.90 -7.92 30.72
C GLY A 297 1.30 -6.47 30.94
N LEU A 298 0.50 -5.49 30.53
CA LEU A 298 0.75 -4.07 30.80
C LEU A 298 -0.49 -3.34 31.25
N GLU A 299 -0.27 -2.31 32.05
CA GLU A 299 -1.27 -1.37 32.52
C GLU A 299 -1.02 0.04 31.97
N GLU A 300 -2.07 0.85 31.94
CA GLU A 300 -1.98 2.24 31.51
C GLU A 300 -1.10 3.05 32.46
N GLY A 301 -0.26 3.93 31.91
CA GLY A 301 0.65 4.78 32.68
C GLY A 301 2.01 4.14 32.98
N GLU A 302 2.15 2.82 32.84
CA GLU A 302 3.47 2.16 32.95
C GLU A 302 4.44 2.70 31.90
N ARG A 303 5.75 2.61 32.16
CA ARG A 303 6.79 3.03 31.21
C ARG A 303 7.47 1.81 30.63
N VAL A 304 7.62 1.77 29.31
CA VAL A 304 8.29 0.67 28.60
C VAL A 304 9.45 1.19 27.78
N VAL A 305 10.55 0.43 27.75
CA VAL A 305 11.74 0.77 26.95
C VAL A 305 11.45 0.57 25.47
N THR A 306 11.74 1.58 24.64
CA THR A 306 11.57 1.57 23.18
C THR A 306 12.90 1.57 22.41
N GLU A 307 14.01 1.97 23.04
CA GLU A 307 15.35 1.92 22.45
C GLU A 307 16.39 1.54 23.52
N GLY A 308 17.42 0.78 23.13
CA GLY A 308 18.50 0.35 24.03
C GLY A 308 18.25 -0.98 24.74
N ALA A 309 17.20 -1.72 24.38
CA ALA A 309 16.82 -2.99 25.02
C ALA A 309 17.84 -4.14 24.83
N GLN A 310 18.73 -4.05 23.83
CA GLN A 310 19.69 -5.09 23.43
C GLN A 310 20.62 -5.53 24.56
N ASN A 311 20.97 -4.61 25.47
CA ASN A 311 21.91 -4.86 26.56
C ASN A 311 21.21 -4.96 27.93
N LEU A 312 19.88 -5.00 27.95
CA LEU A 312 19.11 -5.06 29.19
C LEU A 312 18.84 -6.51 29.57
N THR A 313 18.90 -6.77 30.87
CA THR A 313 18.35 -7.95 31.54
C THR A 313 17.46 -7.50 32.70
N ASP A 314 16.71 -8.44 33.27
CA ASP A 314 15.88 -8.16 34.45
C ASP A 314 16.72 -7.59 35.60
N GLY A 315 16.27 -6.48 36.20
CA GLY A 315 16.96 -5.75 37.27
C GLY A 315 18.07 -4.80 36.81
N THR A 316 18.30 -4.65 35.51
CA THR A 316 19.34 -3.73 35.00
C THR A 316 19.03 -2.29 35.38
N VAL A 317 20.02 -1.59 35.96
CA VAL A 317 19.94 -0.15 36.23
C VAL A 317 20.06 0.61 34.91
N ILE A 318 19.13 1.51 34.65
CA ILE A 318 19.07 2.30 33.44
C ILE A 318 19.23 3.80 33.72
N ARG A 319 19.59 4.54 32.68
CA ARG A 319 19.47 5.99 32.62
C ARG A 319 18.52 6.36 31.50
N ASP A 320 17.30 6.76 31.86
CA ASP A 320 16.29 7.11 30.87
C ASP A 320 16.54 8.50 30.28
N ILE A 321 16.96 8.53 29.01
CA ILE A 321 17.26 9.77 28.29
C ILE A 321 16.01 10.42 27.66
N SER A 322 14.84 9.78 27.72
CA SER A 322 13.57 10.38 27.27
C SER A 322 13.11 11.52 28.18
N THR A 323 13.50 11.49 29.45
CA THR A 323 13.03 12.44 30.48
C THR A 323 13.88 13.72 30.58
N GLY A 324 15.02 13.79 29.86
CA GLY A 324 16.02 14.85 29.98
C GLY A 324 15.95 15.97 28.93
N GLY A 325 14.93 15.99 28.07
CA GLY A 325 14.73 17.03 27.05
C GLY A 325 13.66 18.04 27.48
N LYS A 326 14.02 18.98 28.34
CA LYS A 326 13.33 20.27 28.50
C LYS A 326 14.36 21.38 28.44
#